data_AF-A0A353CT24-F1
#
_entry.id   AF-A0A353CT24-F1
#
_cell.length_a   1.000
_cell.length_b   1.000
_cell.length_c   1.000
_cell.angle_alpha   90.00
_cell.angle_beta   90.00
_cell.angle_gamma   90.00
#
_symmetry.space_group_name_H-M   'P 1'
#
loop_
_entity.id
_entity.type
_entity.pdbx_description
1 polymer ?
#
loop_
_entity_poly.entity_id
_entity_poly.type
_entity_poly.pdbx_seq_one_letter_code
_entity_poly.pdbx_strand_id
1 'polypeptide(L)'
;AAGCLALALASDLLAFGLKPRPESPPTFYRGDVKTLVEWGRENTGEGEAFLANLGASAALLAYADRPTVINPKFETARLRNKFERFALTLFGSEEELHALCLEYGAAYFVHENHFVLDRSRKSFRYLADRLRLPAAAAAYRMQFEPEGLKLFAPAHQTSTFRVYRVLRPGGKKAPRGVFPYDPMYDPRVFGAEPGDKFFDDAPVMRAAVRILLEKEGAKNRRRPVGSGAGLLTAASVARKHLTEAHALPGLAGQVIAARHQPGLGHVEDAPVPEKIAPPGERQPGARQRRYLPGHQQVQ
;
A
#
# COMPACT_ATOMS: atom_id res chain seq x y z
N ALA A 1 -0.73 -42.33 -13.18
CA ALA A 1 -0.56 -41.65 -14.48
C ALA A 1 -0.75 -40.13 -14.40
N ALA A 2 -1.85 -39.61 -13.82
CA ALA A 2 -2.10 -38.16 -13.73
C ALA A 2 -1.06 -37.34 -12.93
N GLY A 3 -0.43 -37.92 -11.91
CA GLY A 3 0.60 -37.23 -11.10
C GLY A 3 1.91 -36.95 -11.83
N CYS A 4 2.31 -37.80 -12.78
CA CYS A 4 3.55 -37.60 -13.54
C CYS A 4 3.41 -36.50 -14.60
N LEU A 5 2.19 -36.29 -15.14
CA LEU A 5 1.93 -35.24 -16.13
C LEU A 5 2.01 -33.84 -15.51
N ALA A 6 1.58 -33.68 -14.26
CA ALA A 6 1.63 -32.40 -13.54
C ALA A 6 3.07 -31.99 -13.19
N LEU A 7 3.94 -32.95 -12.85
CA LEU A 7 5.37 -32.69 -12.57
C LEU A 7 6.15 -32.32 -13.83
N ALA A 8 5.85 -32.95 -14.98
CA ALA A 8 6.47 -32.62 -16.26
C ALA A 8 6.10 -31.20 -16.73
N LEU A 9 4.83 -30.82 -16.64
CA LEU A 9 4.36 -29.47 -16.98
C LEU A 9 4.96 -28.37 -16.09
N ALA A 10 5.14 -28.65 -14.79
CA ALA A 10 5.80 -27.72 -13.88
C ALA A 10 7.30 -27.55 -14.19
N SER A 11 7.98 -28.61 -14.60
CA SER A 11 9.38 -28.58 -15.02
C SER A 11 9.56 -27.80 -16.34
N ASP A 12 8.65 -27.98 -17.30
CA ASP A 12 8.69 -27.25 -18.58
C ASP A 12 8.38 -25.76 -18.41
N LEU A 13 7.44 -25.38 -17.53
CA LEU A 13 7.18 -23.96 -17.21
C LEU A 13 8.39 -23.26 -16.58
N LEU A 14 9.18 -23.99 -15.77
CA LEU A 14 10.44 -23.50 -15.24
C LEU A 14 11.53 -23.42 -16.33
N ALA A 15 11.56 -24.37 -17.27
CA ALA A 15 12.49 -24.38 -18.41
C ALA A 15 12.23 -23.23 -19.42
N PHE A 16 10.97 -22.79 -19.56
CA PHE A 16 10.61 -21.61 -20.35
C PHE A 16 10.93 -20.27 -19.66
N GLY A 17 11.54 -20.27 -18.47
CA GLY A 17 11.89 -19.07 -17.73
C GLY A 17 10.69 -18.23 -17.27
N LEU A 18 9.48 -18.80 -17.35
CA LEU A 18 8.26 -18.19 -16.85
C LEU A 18 8.23 -18.34 -15.33
N LYS A 19 8.98 -17.48 -14.64
CA LYS A 19 8.90 -17.37 -13.18
C LYS A 19 7.44 -17.06 -12.80
N PRO A 20 6.83 -17.81 -11.86
CA PRO A 20 5.48 -17.53 -11.39
C PRO A 20 5.40 -16.06 -10.97
N ARG A 21 4.35 -15.38 -11.41
CA ARG A 21 4.18 -13.95 -11.12
C ARG A 21 4.09 -13.78 -9.61
N PRO A 22 4.83 -12.85 -8.98
CA PRO A 22 4.61 -12.53 -7.59
C PRO A 22 3.18 -12.03 -7.45
N GLU A 23 2.34 -12.84 -6.82
CA GLU A 23 0.94 -12.51 -6.56
C GLU A 23 0.85 -11.45 -5.47
N SER A 24 -0.15 -10.57 -5.57
CA SER A 24 -0.46 -9.67 -4.46
C SER A 24 -0.95 -10.50 -3.28
N PRO A 25 -0.53 -10.19 -2.04
CA PRO A 25 -1.11 -10.82 -0.86
C PRO A 25 -2.62 -10.56 -0.84
N PRO A 26 -3.44 -11.52 -0.35
CA PRO A 26 -4.87 -11.32 -0.34
C PRO A 26 -5.23 -10.17 0.62
N THR A 27 -6.04 -9.23 0.15
CA THR A 27 -6.34 -7.97 0.88
C THR A 27 -7.65 -8.07 1.66
N PHE A 28 -7.68 -7.56 2.91
CA PHE A 28 -8.88 -7.49 3.77
C PHE A 28 -9.85 -6.33 3.42
N TYR A 29 -9.89 -5.94 2.15
CA TYR A 29 -10.33 -4.62 1.73
C TYR A 29 -11.82 -4.30 1.99
N ARG A 30 -12.73 -5.26 1.83
CA ARG A 30 -14.18 -4.93 1.79
C ARG A 30 -14.80 -4.52 3.14
N GLY A 31 -14.46 -5.19 4.23
CA GLY A 31 -15.04 -4.87 5.55
C GLY A 31 -14.48 -3.57 6.12
N ASP A 32 -13.19 -3.37 5.94
CA ASP A 32 -12.46 -2.28 6.57
C ASP A 32 -12.76 -0.91 5.95
N VAL A 33 -13.17 -0.86 4.68
CA VAL A 33 -13.56 0.41 4.03
C VAL A 33 -14.82 1.00 4.67
N LYS A 34 -15.81 0.15 5.01
CA LYS A 34 -17.02 0.60 5.71
C LYS A 34 -16.66 1.23 7.06
N THR A 35 -15.81 0.54 7.84
CA THR A 35 -15.35 1.03 9.14
C THR A 35 -14.56 2.33 9.02
N LEU A 36 -13.69 2.46 8.00
CA LEU A 36 -12.97 3.69 7.71
C LEU A 36 -13.92 4.86 7.42
N VAL A 37 -14.94 4.63 6.59
CA VAL A 37 -15.95 5.64 6.23
C VAL A 37 -16.75 6.08 7.46
N GLU A 38 -17.24 5.12 8.25
CA GLU A 38 -18.01 5.39 9.47
C GLU A 38 -17.17 6.21 10.46
N TRP A 39 -15.94 5.78 10.72
CA TRP A 39 -15.02 6.49 11.59
C TRP A 39 -14.73 7.92 11.09
N GLY A 40 -14.43 8.09 9.79
CA GLY A 40 -14.12 9.41 9.21
C GLY A 40 -15.29 10.39 9.32
N ARG A 41 -16.53 9.91 9.15
CA ARG A 41 -17.73 10.73 9.31
C ARG A 41 -17.96 11.16 10.77
N GLU A 42 -17.72 10.25 11.71
CA GLU A 42 -18.05 10.45 13.12
C GLU A 42 -16.96 11.18 13.91
N ASN A 43 -15.70 11.15 13.45
CA ASN A 43 -14.55 11.58 14.24
C ASN A 43 -13.72 12.71 13.60
N THR A 44 -14.09 13.21 12.42
CA THR A 44 -13.37 14.32 11.77
C THR A 44 -14.31 15.44 11.35
N GLY A 45 -13.77 16.65 11.22
CA GLY A 45 -14.51 17.81 10.73
C GLY A 45 -14.80 17.74 9.23
N GLU A 46 -15.88 18.41 8.80
CA GLU A 46 -16.33 18.44 7.39
C GLU A 46 -15.27 19.04 6.44
N GLY A 47 -14.46 20.00 6.90
CA GLY A 47 -13.38 20.60 6.12
C GLY A 47 -12.05 19.85 6.19
N GLU A 48 -11.94 18.76 6.96
CA GLU A 48 -10.68 18.06 7.18
C GLU A 48 -10.38 17.08 6.05
N ALA A 49 -9.43 17.44 5.17
CA ALA A 49 -9.11 16.65 3.99
C ALA A 49 -8.24 15.41 4.28
N PHE A 50 -8.49 14.32 3.56
CA PHE A 50 -7.72 13.09 3.63
C PHE A 50 -6.78 12.93 2.43
N LEU A 51 -5.51 12.59 2.69
CA LEU A 51 -4.62 12.00 1.69
C LEU A 51 -4.66 10.48 1.83
N ALA A 52 -5.24 9.81 0.83
CA ALA A 52 -5.39 8.36 0.77
C ALA A 52 -5.19 7.87 -0.67
N ASN A 53 -5.04 6.55 -0.85
CA ASN A 53 -5.10 5.93 -2.17
C ASN A 53 -6.45 6.16 -2.86
N LEU A 54 -6.54 5.87 -4.15
CA LEU A 54 -7.71 6.11 -4.99
C LEU A 54 -8.99 5.45 -4.44
N GLY A 55 -8.89 4.19 -4.01
CA GLY A 55 -10.04 3.44 -3.51
C GLY A 55 -10.58 3.97 -2.20
N ALA A 56 -9.71 4.20 -1.21
CA ALA A 56 -10.09 4.80 0.07
C ALA A 56 -10.59 6.25 -0.10
N SER A 57 -9.93 7.04 -0.97
CA SER A 57 -10.35 8.42 -1.26
C SER A 57 -11.75 8.48 -1.87
N ALA A 58 -12.04 7.61 -2.85
CA ALA A 58 -13.37 7.55 -3.44
C ALA A 58 -14.45 7.22 -2.40
N ALA A 59 -14.17 6.27 -1.50
CA ALA A 59 -15.11 5.88 -0.45
C ALA A 59 -15.34 6.99 0.60
N LEU A 60 -14.27 7.64 1.06
CA LEU A 60 -14.34 8.74 2.02
C LEU A 60 -15.13 9.93 1.44
N LEU A 61 -14.85 10.29 0.19
CA LEU A 61 -15.57 11.37 -0.47
C LEU A 61 -17.06 11.04 -0.64
N ALA A 62 -17.38 9.83 -1.13
CA ALA A 62 -18.76 9.47 -1.46
C ALA A 62 -19.65 9.19 -0.24
N TYR A 63 -19.09 8.61 0.82
CA TYR A 63 -19.88 8.04 1.92
C TYR A 63 -19.61 8.66 3.29
N ALA A 64 -18.46 9.31 3.49
CA ALA A 64 -18.17 10.05 4.73
C ALA A 64 -18.36 11.57 4.56
N ASP A 65 -18.61 12.03 3.33
CA ASP A 65 -18.64 13.46 2.96
C ASP A 65 -17.40 14.19 3.50
N ARG A 66 -16.22 13.64 3.18
CA ARG A 66 -14.92 14.20 3.55
C ARG A 66 -14.11 14.58 2.32
N PRO A 67 -13.53 15.80 2.28
CA PRO A 67 -12.65 16.20 1.19
C PRO A 67 -11.47 15.24 1.05
N THR A 68 -11.05 14.96 -0.19
CA THR A 68 -9.89 14.10 -0.45
C THR A 68 -8.89 14.79 -1.37
N VAL A 69 -7.61 14.57 -1.09
CA VAL A 69 -6.51 15.20 -1.82
C VAL A 69 -6.34 14.59 -3.21
N ILE A 70 -6.52 13.26 -3.30
CA ILE A 70 -6.39 12.46 -4.52
C ILE A 70 -7.79 11.99 -4.91
N ASN A 71 -8.15 12.18 -6.18
CA ASN A 71 -9.39 11.67 -6.75
C ASN A 71 -9.09 10.54 -7.75
N PRO A 72 -10.03 9.60 -7.98
CA PRO A 72 -9.87 8.51 -8.94
C PRO A 72 -9.99 8.97 -10.42
N LYS A 73 -9.77 10.25 -10.72
CA LYS A 73 -9.86 10.81 -12.07
C LYS A 73 -8.49 11.29 -12.54
N PHE A 74 -8.03 10.78 -13.68
CA PHE A 74 -6.68 11.02 -14.21
C PHE A 74 -6.64 11.88 -15.47
N GLU A 75 -7.68 12.69 -15.69
CA GLU A 75 -7.92 13.42 -16.94
C GLU A 75 -6.83 14.46 -17.26
N THR A 76 -6.19 15.04 -16.24
CA THR A 76 -5.17 16.09 -16.43
C THR A 76 -3.80 15.65 -15.96
N ALA A 77 -2.75 16.19 -16.59
CA ALA A 77 -1.36 15.95 -16.19
C ALA A 77 -1.12 16.36 -14.73
N ARG A 78 -1.75 17.45 -14.27
CA ARG A 78 -1.68 17.89 -12.86
C ARG A 78 -2.14 16.80 -11.88
N LEU A 79 -3.24 16.10 -12.19
CA LEU A 79 -3.76 15.03 -11.32
C LEU A 79 -2.84 13.80 -11.34
N ARG A 80 -2.30 13.43 -12.51
CA ARG A 80 -1.31 12.35 -12.63
C ARG A 80 -0.04 12.65 -11.84
N ASN A 81 0.52 13.85 -11.99
CA ASN A 81 1.72 14.27 -11.26
C ASN A 81 1.48 14.30 -9.75
N LYS A 82 0.28 14.69 -9.31
CA LYS A 82 -0.09 14.64 -7.89
C LYS A 82 -0.07 13.19 -7.35
N PHE A 83 -0.63 12.25 -8.09
CA PHE A 83 -0.63 10.83 -7.71
C PHE A 83 0.79 10.23 -7.73
N GLU A 84 1.58 10.55 -8.75
CA GLU A 84 2.98 10.14 -8.86
C GLU A 84 3.80 10.62 -7.65
N ARG A 85 3.70 11.91 -7.30
CA ARG A 85 4.36 12.47 -6.12
C ARG A 85 3.93 11.76 -4.84
N PHE A 86 2.65 11.47 -4.68
CA PHE A 86 2.17 10.67 -3.55
C PHE A 86 2.81 9.27 -3.52
N ALA A 87 2.80 8.55 -4.63
CA ALA A 87 3.35 7.20 -4.71
C ALA A 87 4.86 7.16 -4.42
N LEU A 88 5.62 8.14 -4.91
CA LEU A 88 7.07 8.23 -4.68
C LEU A 88 7.40 8.62 -3.24
N THR A 89 6.70 9.62 -2.69
CA THR A 89 6.98 10.18 -1.36
C THR A 89 6.66 9.19 -0.23
N LEU A 90 5.72 8.27 -0.47
CA LEU A 90 5.36 7.19 0.46
C LEU A 90 6.58 6.38 0.94
N PHE A 91 7.60 6.24 0.10
CA PHE A 91 8.82 5.49 0.36
C PHE A 91 10.05 6.37 0.64
N GLY A 92 9.84 7.68 0.79
CA GLY A 92 10.83 8.64 1.29
C GLY A 92 10.84 8.67 2.83
N SER A 93 11.38 9.74 3.38
CA SER A 93 11.39 10.05 4.81
C SER A 93 10.02 10.46 5.35
N GLU A 94 9.88 10.45 6.68
CA GLU A 94 8.67 10.94 7.36
C GLU A 94 8.43 12.43 7.05
N GLU A 95 9.50 13.20 6.99
CA GLU A 95 9.52 14.64 6.70
C GLU A 95 9.02 14.95 5.29
N GLU A 96 9.45 14.19 4.28
CA GLU A 96 9.01 14.38 2.89
C GLU A 96 7.50 14.09 2.75
N LEU A 97 7.01 13.00 3.37
CA LEU A 97 5.58 12.67 3.35
C LEU A 97 4.75 13.70 4.11
N HIS A 98 5.27 14.20 5.23
CA HIS A 98 4.63 15.25 5.99
C HIS A 98 4.55 16.56 5.20
N ALA A 99 5.65 16.96 4.55
CA ALA A 99 5.69 18.14 3.70
C ALA A 99 4.66 18.06 2.55
N LEU A 100 4.54 16.88 1.91
CA LEU A 100 3.52 16.64 0.89
C LEU A 100 2.10 16.77 1.46
N CYS A 101 1.85 16.20 2.64
CA CYS A 101 0.55 16.36 3.33
C CYS A 101 0.23 17.83 3.58
N LEU A 102 1.19 18.61 4.09
CA LEU A 102 1.01 20.04 4.35
C LEU A 102 0.76 20.83 3.06
N GLU A 103 1.56 20.59 2.02
CA GLU A 103 1.42 21.24 0.71
C GLU A 103 0.02 21.04 0.13
N TYR A 104 -0.53 19.83 0.25
CA TYR A 104 -1.86 19.51 -0.25
C TYR A 104 -3.00 19.79 0.74
N GLY A 105 -2.69 20.34 1.92
CA GLY A 105 -3.70 20.67 2.92
C GLY A 105 -4.35 19.47 3.60
N ALA A 106 -3.72 18.30 3.58
CA ALA A 106 -4.24 17.11 4.26
C ALA A 106 -4.26 17.30 5.78
N ALA A 107 -5.39 17.00 6.40
CA ALA A 107 -5.54 16.88 7.85
C ALA A 107 -5.25 15.45 8.33
N TYR A 108 -5.55 14.46 7.49
CA TYR A 108 -5.30 13.05 7.78
C TYR A 108 -4.58 12.36 6.62
N PHE A 109 -3.76 11.38 6.97
CA PHE A 109 -3.14 10.43 6.06
C PHE A 109 -3.71 9.03 6.32
N VAL A 110 -4.09 8.32 5.26
CA VAL A 110 -4.55 6.92 5.34
C VAL A 110 -3.47 6.01 4.79
N HIS A 111 -2.85 5.25 5.69
CA HIS A 111 -1.89 4.22 5.38
C HIS A 111 -2.62 2.89 5.11
N GLU A 112 -2.26 2.21 4.03
CA GLU A 112 -2.76 0.87 3.72
C GLU A 112 -1.65 -0.16 3.91
N ASN A 113 -1.97 -1.30 4.51
CA ASN A 113 -0.98 -2.36 4.75
C ASN A 113 -0.28 -2.85 3.46
N HIS A 114 -0.98 -2.81 2.34
CA HIS A 114 -0.45 -3.25 1.04
C HIS A 114 0.62 -2.31 0.47
N PHE A 115 0.76 -1.08 0.99
CA PHE A 115 1.88 -0.21 0.63
C PHE A 115 3.23 -0.84 0.97
N VAL A 116 3.29 -1.62 2.04
CA VAL A 116 4.50 -2.32 2.50
C VAL A 116 4.48 -3.78 2.06
N LEU A 117 3.33 -4.44 2.21
CA LEU A 117 3.23 -5.90 2.06
C LEU A 117 3.08 -6.39 0.61
N ASP A 118 2.58 -5.57 -0.33
CA ASP A 118 2.45 -5.98 -1.73
C ASP A 118 3.78 -5.79 -2.48
N ARG A 119 4.27 -6.88 -3.10
CA ARG A 119 5.49 -6.93 -3.93
C ARG A 119 5.21 -7.17 -5.41
N SER A 120 3.94 -7.29 -5.77
CA SER A 120 3.53 -7.53 -7.15
C SER A 120 3.95 -6.37 -8.05
N ARG A 121 3.89 -6.59 -9.37
CA ARG A 121 4.09 -5.52 -10.36
C ARG A 121 3.01 -4.43 -10.33
N LYS A 122 1.96 -4.61 -9.53
CA LYS A 122 0.87 -3.64 -9.33
C LYS A 122 1.04 -2.87 -8.01
N SER A 123 2.01 -3.24 -7.18
CA SER A 123 2.25 -2.61 -5.89
C SER A 123 2.75 -1.18 -6.04
N PHE A 124 2.48 -0.36 -5.03
CA PHE A 124 3.11 0.97 -4.91
C PHE A 124 4.63 0.88 -4.88
N ARG A 125 5.19 -0.18 -4.29
CA ARG A 125 6.63 -0.43 -4.26
C ARG A 125 7.21 -0.62 -5.65
N TYR A 126 6.51 -1.34 -6.53
CA TYR A 126 6.93 -1.49 -7.92
C TYR A 126 6.81 -0.16 -8.68
N LEU A 127 5.68 0.55 -8.51
CA LEU A 127 5.45 1.84 -9.17
C LEU A 127 6.48 2.90 -8.79
N ALA A 128 6.96 2.89 -7.55
CA ALA A 128 7.96 3.83 -7.06
C ALA A 128 9.42 3.38 -7.24
N ASP A 129 9.65 2.21 -7.84
CA ASP A 129 10.97 1.56 -7.90
C ASP A 129 11.61 1.40 -6.50
N ARG A 130 10.83 0.85 -5.57
CA ARG A 130 11.19 0.62 -4.15
C ARG A 130 10.89 -0.82 -3.72
N LEU A 131 11.31 -1.76 -4.55
CA LEU A 131 11.21 -3.19 -4.24
C LEU A 131 12.13 -3.62 -3.09
N ARG A 132 13.21 -2.89 -2.81
CA ARG A 132 13.95 -3.01 -1.55
C ARG A 132 13.52 -1.87 -0.64
N LEU A 133 12.70 -2.17 0.36
CA LEU A 133 12.09 -1.15 1.21
C LEU A 133 13.02 -0.79 2.37
N PRO A 134 13.51 0.46 2.48
CA PRO A 134 14.27 0.89 3.65
C PRO A 134 13.39 0.91 4.90
N ALA A 135 13.92 0.49 6.05
CA ALA A 135 13.19 0.58 7.33
C ALA A 135 12.94 2.05 7.75
N ALA A 136 13.76 2.98 7.27
CA ALA A 136 13.57 4.41 7.49
C ALA A 136 12.41 5.02 6.66
N ALA A 137 11.87 4.30 5.68
CA ALA A 137 10.82 4.80 4.81
C ALA A 137 9.53 5.10 5.59
N ALA A 138 8.84 6.18 5.23
CA ALA A 138 7.62 6.63 5.91
C ALA A 138 6.56 5.52 5.98
N ALA A 139 6.30 4.82 4.86
CA ALA A 139 5.36 3.70 4.83
C ALA A 139 5.76 2.54 5.75
N TYR A 140 7.05 2.23 5.87
CA TYR A 140 7.52 1.19 6.79
C TYR A 140 7.26 1.61 8.24
N ARG A 141 7.65 2.83 8.61
CA ARG A 141 7.47 3.35 9.98
C ARG A 141 5.99 3.48 10.34
N MET A 142 5.13 3.86 9.39
CA MET A 142 3.68 3.85 9.56
C MET A 142 3.10 2.42 9.68
N GLN A 143 3.73 1.41 9.09
CA GLN A 143 3.28 0.03 9.22
C GLN A 143 3.71 -0.59 10.56
N PHE A 144 4.94 -0.37 11.01
CA PHE A 144 5.53 -1.16 12.09
C PHE A 144 6.03 -0.35 13.29
N GLU A 145 6.17 0.97 13.17
CA GLU A 145 6.71 1.85 14.22
C GLU A 145 5.84 3.11 14.47
N PRO A 146 4.51 3.00 14.58
CA PRO A 146 3.62 4.15 14.67
C PRO A 146 3.91 5.04 15.89
N GLU A 147 4.43 4.47 16.98
CA GLU A 147 4.79 5.20 18.19
C GLU A 147 5.99 6.12 17.98
N GLY A 148 6.88 5.77 17.05
CA GLY A 148 8.12 6.50 16.73
C GLY A 148 7.93 7.70 15.80
N LEU A 149 6.76 7.83 15.16
CA LEU A 149 6.45 8.96 14.28
C LEU A 149 6.39 10.27 15.07
N LYS A 150 7.00 11.33 14.57
CA LYS A 150 7.07 12.67 15.19
C LYS A 150 6.09 13.65 14.57
N LEU A 151 5.77 13.48 13.29
CA LEU A 151 4.98 14.39 12.46
C LEU A 151 3.55 13.88 12.22
N PHE A 152 3.28 12.65 12.67
CA PHE A 152 1.99 11.98 12.55
C PHE A 152 1.53 11.45 13.91
N ALA A 153 0.24 11.60 14.19
CA ALA A 153 -0.39 11.03 15.38
C ALA A 153 -1.36 9.89 15.00
N PRO A 154 -1.23 8.69 15.60
CA PRO A 154 -2.22 7.62 15.49
C PRO A 154 -3.65 8.11 15.76
N ALA A 155 -4.60 7.77 14.88
CA ALA A 155 -6.01 8.17 15.03
C ALA A 155 -6.98 6.98 14.96
N HIS A 156 -6.81 6.07 14.01
CA HIS A 156 -7.66 4.88 13.85
C HIS A 156 -6.92 3.70 13.22
N GLN A 157 -7.34 2.48 13.50
CA GLN A 157 -6.80 1.27 12.87
C GLN A 157 -7.89 0.24 12.61
N THR A 158 -7.84 -0.35 11.43
CA THR A 158 -8.51 -1.60 11.03
C THR A 158 -7.46 -2.61 10.56
N SER A 159 -7.85 -3.79 10.09
CA SER A 159 -6.88 -4.76 9.59
C SER A 159 -6.17 -4.35 8.28
N THR A 160 -6.74 -3.38 7.55
CA THR A 160 -6.23 -2.88 6.28
C THR A 160 -5.68 -1.46 6.39
N PHE A 161 -6.33 -0.61 7.19
CA PHE A 161 -6.04 0.82 7.26
C PHE A 161 -5.45 1.22 8.61
N ARG A 162 -4.50 2.14 8.58
CA ARG A 162 -4.18 3.02 9.69
C ARG A 162 -4.41 4.46 9.28
N VAL A 163 -5.11 5.21 10.12
CA VAL A 163 -5.32 6.63 9.94
C VAL A 163 -4.41 7.38 10.89
N TYR A 164 -3.71 8.36 10.33
CA TYR A 164 -2.83 9.26 11.03
C TYR A 164 -3.32 10.70 10.89
N ARG A 165 -3.39 11.42 12.00
CA ARG A 165 -3.55 12.88 11.96
C ARG A 165 -2.21 13.51 11.59
N VAL A 166 -2.22 14.41 10.61
CA VAL A 166 -1.06 15.20 10.20
C VAL A 166 -0.84 16.31 11.21
N LEU A 167 0.30 16.31 11.91
CA LEU A 167 0.58 17.33 12.93
C LEU A 167 1.00 18.63 12.26
N ARG A 168 0.30 19.73 12.54
CA ARG A 168 0.75 21.06 12.09
C ARG A 168 1.96 21.49 12.92
N PRO A 169 2.83 22.39 12.41
CA PRO A 169 3.91 22.97 13.20
C PRO A 169 3.38 23.53 14.53
N GLY A 170 4.00 23.16 15.65
CA GLY A 170 3.55 23.53 17.00
C GLY A 170 2.33 22.74 17.53
N GLY A 171 1.76 21.83 16.73
CA GLY A 171 0.70 20.94 17.15
C GLY A 171 1.19 19.93 18.18
N LYS A 172 0.47 19.81 19.29
CA LYS A 172 0.77 18.79 20.31
C LYS A 172 0.30 17.43 19.81
N LYS A 173 1.15 16.41 19.94
CA LYS A 173 0.74 15.02 19.75
C LYS A 173 -0.28 14.70 20.85
N ALA A 174 -1.46 14.22 20.46
CA ALA A 174 -2.41 13.68 21.43
C ALA A 174 -1.72 12.56 22.24
N PRO A 175 -2.19 12.24 23.46
CA PRO A 175 -1.70 11.08 24.21
C PRO A 175 -1.68 9.86 23.31
N ARG A 176 -0.64 9.02 23.44
CA ARG A 176 -0.44 7.83 22.59
C ARG A 176 -1.75 7.03 22.50
N GLY A 177 -2.43 7.12 21.37
CA GLY A 177 -3.50 6.19 21.03
C GLY A 177 -2.87 4.82 20.85
N VAL A 178 -3.23 3.87 21.69
CA VAL A 178 -2.81 2.48 21.51
C VAL A 178 -3.74 1.89 20.46
N PHE A 179 -3.22 1.61 19.27
CA PHE A 179 -3.99 0.85 18.30
C PHE A 179 -4.31 -0.54 18.87
N PRO A 180 -5.50 -1.10 18.62
CA PRO A 180 -5.73 -2.50 18.93
C PRO A 180 -4.69 -3.37 18.21
N TYR A 181 -4.25 -4.45 18.86
CA TYR A 181 -3.31 -5.36 18.22
C TYR A 181 -3.94 -5.99 16.96
N ASP A 182 -3.22 -5.96 15.84
CA ASP A 182 -3.54 -6.73 14.64
C ASP A 182 -2.25 -7.27 14.04
N PRO A 183 -2.17 -8.60 13.75
CA PRO A 183 -0.95 -9.23 13.26
C PRO A 183 -0.47 -8.68 11.91
N MET A 184 -1.31 -7.99 11.13
CA MET A 184 -0.88 -7.32 9.90
C MET A 184 0.12 -6.20 10.16
N TYR A 185 0.19 -5.66 11.38
CA TYR A 185 1.11 -4.59 11.76
C TYR A 185 2.17 -5.02 12.78
N ASP A 186 2.32 -6.33 13.02
CA ASP A 186 3.40 -6.85 13.86
C ASP A 186 4.61 -7.21 12.98
N PRO A 187 5.75 -6.49 13.08
CA PRO A 187 6.93 -6.76 12.27
C PRO A 187 7.44 -8.20 12.44
N ARG A 188 7.30 -8.79 13.63
CA ARG A 188 7.78 -10.14 13.95
C ARG A 188 7.01 -11.22 13.19
N VAL A 189 5.74 -10.96 12.88
CA VAL A 189 4.92 -11.87 12.07
C VAL A 189 5.47 -11.99 10.65
N PHE A 190 6.15 -10.95 10.17
CA PHE A 190 6.79 -10.88 8.87
C PHE A 190 8.31 -11.03 8.94
N GLY A 191 8.86 -11.54 10.04
CA GLY A 191 10.31 -11.77 10.18
C GLY A 191 11.17 -10.51 10.10
N ALA A 192 10.60 -9.33 10.32
CA ALA A 192 11.39 -8.11 10.42
C ALA A 192 12.08 -8.05 11.78
N GLU A 193 13.41 -7.93 11.74
CA GLU A 193 14.23 -7.80 12.94
C GLU A 193 14.50 -6.32 13.25
N PRO A 194 14.44 -5.90 14.53
CA PRO A 194 14.80 -4.54 14.92
C PRO A 194 16.23 -4.19 14.51
N GLY A 195 16.41 -3.05 13.84
CA GLY A 195 17.72 -2.53 13.45
C GLY A 195 18.16 -2.87 12.02
N ASP A 196 17.41 -3.70 11.31
CA ASP A 196 17.67 -3.94 9.89
C ASP A 196 17.50 -2.67 9.06
N LYS A 197 18.43 -2.45 8.11
CA LYS A 197 18.38 -1.28 7.22
C LYS A 197 17.24 -1.40 6.19
N PHE A 198 16.87 -2.63 5.83
CA PHE A 198 15.87 -2.94 4.83
C PHE A 198 14.92 -3.99 5.38
N PHE A 199 13.64 -3.86 5.03
CA PHE A 199 12.63 -4.85 5.36
C PHE A 199 12.84 -6.12 4.55
N ASP A 200 13.11 -7.26 5.23
CA ASP A 200 13.04 -8.57 4.59
C ASP A 200 11.59 -8.97 4.40
N ASP A 201 11.17 -8.96 3.14
CA ASP A 201 9.81 -9.24 2.73
C ASP A 201 9.65 -10.63 2.10
N ALA A 202 10.67 -11.49 2.20
CA ALA A 202 10.60 -12.90 1.79
C ALA A 202 9.48 -13.69 2.50
N PRO A 203 9.20 -13.51 3.81
CA PRO A 203 8.16 -14.28 4.49
C PRO A 203 6.74 -13.71 4.30
N VAL A 204 6.57 -12.54 3.66
CA VAL A 204 5.30 -11.79 3.66
C VAL A 204 4.13 -12.59 3.14
N MET A 205 4.27 -13.29 2.01
CA MET A 205 3.16 -14.06 1.43
C MET A 205 2.69 -15.19 2.35
N ARG A 206 3.63 -15.95 2.93
CA ARG A 206 3.29 -17.04 3.86
C ARG A 206 2.62 -16.51 5.13
N ALA A 207 3.16 -15.41 5.68
CA ALA A 207 2.61 -14.77 6.86
C ALA A 207 1.20 -14.21 6.62
N ALA A 208 1.00 -13.48 5.52
CA ALA A 208 -0.30 -12.89 5.17
C ALA A 208 -1.38 -13.98 4.97
N VAL A 209 -1.07 -15.04 4.21
CA VAL A 209 -1.99 -16.17 4.00
C VAL A 209 -2.37 -16.84 5.32
N ARG A 210 -1.40 -17.07 6.22
CA ARG A 210 -1.68 -17.63 7.56
C ARG A 210 -2.66 -16.74 8.34
N ILE A 211 -2.41 -15.43 8.40
CA ILE A 211 -3.29 -14.47 9.11
C ILE A 211 -4.71 -14.50 8.54
N LEU A 212 -4.85 -14.56 7.22
CA LEU A 212 -6.15 -14.64 6.54
C LEU A 212 -6.92 -15.90 6.91
N LEU A 213 -6.26 -17.06 6.86
CA LEU A 213 -6.87 -18.34 7.21
C LEU A 213 -7.31 -18.36 8.68
N GLU A 214 -6.51 -17.81 9.59
CA GLU A 214 -6.86 -17.69 11.00
C GLU A 214 -8.08 -16.80 11.23
N LYS A 215 -8.14 -15.63 10.56
CA LYS A 215 -9.28 -14.71 10.66
C LYS A 215 -10.58 -15.31 10.09
N GLU A 216 -10.51 -16.00 8.96
CA GLU A 216 -11.69 -16.68 8.39
C GLU A 216 -12.13 -17.88 9.24
N GLY A 217 -11.19 -18.67 9.76
CA GLY A 217 -11.49 -19.74 10.71
C GLY A 217 -12.18 -19.22 11.98
N ALA A 218 -11.74 -18.07 12.51
CA ALA A 218 -12.37 -17.44 13.66
C ALA A 218 -13.80 -16.94 13.38
N LYS A 219 -14.07 -16.40 12.18
CA LYS A 219 -15.43 -16.01 11.76
C LYS A 219 -16.36 -17.21 11.67
N ASN A 220 -15.88 -18.31 11.10
CA ASN A 220 -16.68 -19.53 10.94
C ASN A 220 -17.04 -20.19 12.27
N ARG A 221 -16.12 -20.19 13.26
CA ARG A 221 -16.41 -20.68 14.62
C ARG A 221 -17.51 -19.90 15.35
N ARG A 222 -17.76 -18.65 14.97
CA ARG A 222 -18.81 -17.80 15.55
C ARG A 222 -20.18 -17.98 14.89
N ARG A 223 -20.27 -18.69 13.76
CA ARG A 223 -21.56 -18.98 13.13
C ARG A 223 -22.26 -20.12 13.87
N PRO A 224 -23.55 -19.98 14.22
CA PRO A 224 -24.29 -21.08 14.84
C PRO A 224 -24.29 -22.31 13.94
N VAL A 225 -24.12 -23.49 14.54
CA VAL A 225 -23.88 -24.80 13.89
C VAL A 225 -25.03 -25.26 12.96
N GLY A 226 -26.12 -24.49 12.84
CA GLY A 226 -27.28 -24.82 12.02
C GLY A 226 -27.24 -24.45 10.54
N SER A 227 -26.23 -23.69 10.05
CA SER A 227 -26.15 -23.34 8.61
C SER A 227 -25.10 -24.20 7.90
N GLY A 228 -25.52 -25.27 7.22
CA GLY A 228 -24.65 -26.24 6.52
C GLY A 228 -23.76 -25.71 5.38
N ALA A 229 -23.62 -24.38 5.21
CA ALA A 229 -22.89 -23.74 4.12
C ALA A 229 -21.46 -23.25 4.49
N GLY A 230 -21.04 -23.32 5.76
CA GLY A 230 -19.83 -22.64 6.24
C GLY A 230 -18.48 -23.35 6.03
N LEU A 231 -18.47 -24.69 6.00
CA LEU A 231 -17.22 -25.46 5.93
C LEU A 231 -16.59 -25.48 4.53
N LEU A 232 -17.39 -25.35 3.47
CA LEU A 232 -16.92 -25.37 2.08
C LEU A 232 -16.15 -24.09 1.67
N THR A 233 -16.35 -22.96 2.36
CA THR A 233 -15.74 -21.67 1.97
C THR A 233 -14.30 -21.51 2.44
N ALA A 234 -13.97 -21.89 3.68
CA ALA A 234 -12.59 -21.79 4.17
C ALA A 234 -11.65 -22.75 3.42
N ALA A 235 -12.08 -23.99 3.17
CA ALA A 235 -11.33 -24.96 2.39
C ALA A 235 -11.21 -24.55 0.90
N SER A 236 -12.23 -23.91 0.33
CA SER A 236 -12.18 -23.39 -1.05
C SER A 236 -11.25 -22.18 -1.18
N VAL A 237 -11.28 -21.23 -0.23
CA VAL A 237 -10.36 -20.08 -0.18
C VAL A 237 -8.92 -20.55 0.06
N ALA A 238 -8.72 -21.45 1.03
CA ALA A 238 -7.41 -22.04 1.29
C ALA A 238 -6.91 -22.83 0.08
N ARG A 239 -7.75 -23.67 -0.55
CA ARG A 239 -7.38 -24.44 -1.74
C ARG A 239 -7.05 -23.51 -2.89
N LYS A 240 -7.88 -22.51 -3.22
CA LYS A 240 -7.56 -21.52 -4.26
C LYS A 240 -6.18 -20.89 -4.07
N HIS A 241 -5.91 -20.36 -2.88
CA HIS A 241 -4.63 -19.72 -2.58
C HIS A 241 -3.45 -20.70 -2.41
N LEU A 242 -3.69 -21.94 -1.98
CA LEU A 242 -2.65 -22.97 -1.82
C LEU A 242 -2.33 -23.67 -3.14
N THR A 243 -3.30 -24.02 -4.00
CA THR A 243 -2.99 -24.54 -5.35
C THR A 243 -2.29 -23.50 -6.23
N GLU A 244 -2.48 -22.21 -5.97
CA GLU A 244 -1.75 -21.11 -6.62
C GLU A 244 -0.35 -20.92 -5.99
N ALA A 245 -0.19 -21.11 -4.66
CA ALA A 245 1.11 -21.06 -3.97
C ALA A 245 1.99 -22.32 -4.11
N HIS A 246 1.42 -23.48 -4.45
CA HIS A 246 2.13 -24.75 -4.58
C HIS A 246 2.94 -24.92 -5.89
N ALA A 247 3.02 -23.88 -6.74
CA ALA A 247 4.01 -23.80 -7.83
C ALA A 247 5.44 -23.44 -7.33
N LEU A 248 5.82 -23.91 -6.13
CA LEU A 248 7.12 -23.68 -5.50
C LEU A 248 7.82 -25.03 -5.26
N PRO A 249 8.87 -25.39 -6.02
CA PRO A 249 9.82 -26.41 -5.57
C PRO A 249 10.95 -25.75 -4.78
N GLY A 250 11.32 -26.32 -3.63
CA GLY A 250 12.63 -26.03 -3.04
C GLY A 250 12.74 -26.14 -1.51
N LEU A 251 12.66 -27.35 -0.96
CA LEU A 251 13.32 -27.72 0.29
C LEU A 251 13.76 -29.19 0.20
N ALA A 252 14.83 -29.45 -0.56
CA ALA A 252 15.65 -30.65 -0.45
C ALA A 252 16.94 -30.46 -1.27
N GLY A 253 18.10 -30.64 -0.64
CA GLY A 253 19.38 -30.88 -1.32
C GLY A 253 20.47 -29.85 -1.07
N GLN A 254 21.34 -30.12 -0.10
CA GLN A 254 22.70 -29.57 -0.05
C GLN A 254 23.65 -30.45 -0.89
N VAL A 255 24.82 -29.86 -1.26
CA VAL A 255 26.16 -30.46 -1.47
C VAL A 255 26.69 -30.62 -2.93
N ILE A 256 27.80 -29.91 -3.21
CA ILE A 256 28.88 -30.06 -4.25
C ILE A 256 28.49 -29.70 -5.71
N ALA A 257 29.25 -28.98 -6.56
CA ALA A 257 30.64 -28.49 -6.60
C ALA A 257 30.75 -27.23 -7.51
N ALA A 258 31.86 -26.50 -7.32
CA ALA A 258 32.31 -25.35 -8.09
C ALA A 258 32.62 -25.65 -9.57
N ARG A 259 32.49 -24.62 -10.44
CA ARG A 259 33.46 -24.33 -11.51
C ARG A 259 33.32 -22.90 -12.06
N HIS A 260 34.48 -22.29 -12.23
CA HIS A 260 34.80 -21.01 -12.87
C HIS A 260 34.06 -20.74 -14.19
N GLN A 261 33.74 -19.47 -14.44
CA GLN A 261 34.33 -18.71 -15.55
C GLN A 261 34.33 -17.19 -15.29
N PRO A 262 35.40 -16.46 -15.66
CA PRO A 262 35.54 -15.01 -15.55
C PRO A 262 35.10 -14.29 -16.84
N GLY A 263 34.59 -13.06 -16.73
CA GLY A 263 34.30 -12.23 -17.91
C GLY A 263 33.39 -11.04 -17.63
N LEU A 264 33.86 -10.06 -16.86
CA LEU A 264 33.26 -8.72 -16.81
C LEU A 264 33.92 -7.86 -17.89
N GLY A 265 33.20 -7.61 -18.97
CA GLY A 265 33.52 -6.55 -19.92
C GLY A 265 33.04 -5.20 -19.36
N HIS A 266 33.96 -4.24 -19.33
CA HIS A 266 33.67 -2.82 -19.10
C HIS A 266 32.64 -2.32 -20.12
N VAL A 267 31.59 -1.64 -19.63
CA VAL A 267 30.76 -0.78 -20.47
C VAL A 267 31.13 0.65 -20.12
N GLU A 268 31.61 1.36 -21.14
CA GLU A 268 32.06 2.74 -21.12
C GLU A 268 30.92 3.71 -20.78
N ASP A 269 31.30 4.79 -20.09
CA ASP A 269 30.47 5.91 -19.68
C ASP A 269 29.86 6.63 -20.88
N ALA A 270 28.53 6.72 -20.92
CA ALA A 270 27.83 7.61 -21.84
C ALA A 270 27.81 9.05 -21.30
N PRO A 271 28.02 10.07 -22.16
CA PRO A 271 28.11 11.46 -21.72
C PRO A 271 26.77 12.03 -21.24
N VAL A 272 26.84 12.76 -20.13
CA VAL A 272 25.75 13.54 -19.54
C VAL A 272 25.38 14.71 -20.46
N PRO A 273 24.11 14.86 -20.89
CA PRO A 273 23.70 16.02 -21.65
C PRO A 273 23.60 17.27 -20.78
N GLU A 274 24.01 18.36 -21.43
CA GLU A 274 24.24 19.71 -20.94
C GLU A 274 22.99 20.41 -20.37
N LYS A 275 23.27 21.43 -19.56
CA LYS A 275 22.34 22.24 -18.75
C LYS A 275 21.11 22.73 -19.53
N ILE A 276 19.92 22.39 -19.03
CA ILE A 276 18.65 23.02 -19.43
C ILE A 276 18.56 24.39 -18.73
N ALA A 277 18.50 25.46 -19.53
CA ALA A 277 18.31 26.84 -19.06
C ALA A 277 16.95 27.03 -18.34
N PRO A 278 16.85 27.94 -17.35
CA PRO A 278 15.60 28.18 -16.64
C PRO A 278 14.57 28.86 -17.55
N PRO A 279 13.27 28.52 -17.41
CA PRO A 279 12.20 29.16 -18.18
C PRO A 279 12.00 30.62 -17.70
N GLY A 280 12.04 31.53 -18.67
CA GLY A 280 11.83 32.96 -18.46
C GLY A 280 10.46 33.31 -17.86
N GLU A 281 10.48 34.34 -17.03
CA GLU A 281 9.33 34.99 -16.40
C GLU A 281 8.25 35.36 -17.43
N ARG A 282 7.04 34.81 -17.25
CA ARG A 282 5.85 35.30 -17.95
C ARG A 282 5.11 36.28 -17.05
N GLN A 283 4.97 37.52 -17.52
CA GLN A 283 4.18 38.57 -16.89
C GLN A 283 2.69 38.20 -16.79
N PRO A 284 1.97 38.64 -15.72
CA PRO A 284 0.57 38.34 -15.54
C PRO A 284 -0.33 39.30 -16.34
N GLY A 285 -0.85 38.82 -17.47
CA GLY A 285 -1.91 39.49 -18.24
C GLY A 285 -3.30 39.07 -17.74
N ALA A 286 -4.04 40.02 -17.18
CA ALA A 286 -5.38 39.87 -16.66
C ALA A 286 -6.39 39.28 -17.67
N ARG A 287 -7.16 38.28 -17.24
CA ARG A 287 -8.46 37.93 -17.84
C ARG A 287 -9.53 37.88 -16.74
N GLN A 288 -10.19 39.01 -16.53
CA GLN A 288 -11.50 39.04 -15.86
C GLN A 288 -12.51 38.32 -16.75
N ARG A 289 -13.02 37.16 -16.31
CA ARG A 289 -14.28 36.63 -16.83
C ARG A 289 -15.41 37.17 -15.97
N ARG A 290 -16.21 38.07 -16.53
CA ARG A 290 -17.52 38.48 -15.99
C ARG A 290 -18.43 37.25 -15.96
N TYR A 291 -18.89 36.86 -14.77
CA TYR A 291 -20.07 36.03 -14.61
C TYR A 291 -21.30 36.95 -14.68
N LEU A 292 -22.19 36.70 -15.64
CA LEU A 292 -23.53 37.31 -15.67
C LEU A 292 -24.47 36.47 -14.78
N PRO A 293 -25.28 37.10 -13.90
CA PRO A 293 -26.33 36.39 -13.17
C PRO A 293 -27.61 36.33 -14.01
N GLY A 294 -28.09 35.11 -14.29
CA GLY A 294 -29.36 34.87 -14.97
C GLY A 294 -30.49 34.58 -13.98
N HIS A 295 -31.32 35.60 -13.78
CA HIS A 295 -32.78 35.59 -13.57
C HIS A 295 -33.46 34.51 -12.69
N GLN A 296 -33.93 35.00 -11.52
CA GLN A 296 -35.24 34.65 -10.98
C GLN A 296 -36.35 35.18 -11.90
N GLN A 297 -37.39 34.39 -12.14
CA GLN A 297 -38.74 34.93 -12.29
C GLN A 297 -39.71 34.15 -11.41
N VAL A 298 -40.35 34.93 -10.56
CA VAL A 298 -41.61 34.67 -9.86
C VAL A 298 -42.74 34.84 -10.87
N GLN A 299 -43.64 33.87 -10.93
CA GLN A 299 -45.10 34.06 -11.00
C GLN A 299 -45.77 32.77 -10.55
#